data_AF-A0A090QM89-F1
#
_entry.id   AF-A0A090QM89-F1
#
_cell.length_a   1.000
_cell.length_b   1.000
_cell.length_c   1.000
_cell.angle_alpha   90.00
_cell.angle_beta   90.00
_cell.angle_gamma   90.00
#
_symmetry.space_group_name_H-M   'P 1'
#
loop_
_entity.id
_entity.type
_entity.pdbx_description
1 polymer ?
#
loop_
_entity_poly.entity_id
_entity_poly.type
_entity_poly.pdbx_seq_one_letter_code
_entity_poly.pdbx_strand_id
1 'polypeptide(L)'
;MASYLGASVITDSPVLGSLVATIAVFLPGSLLLFAFLPAWNALFSHQTLKGAILLVNASVVGLLASAFIQPVLTTSIGSVFDVVATLIGFYLLKYRNCPVWLLILLFVGYKLVM
;
A
#
# COMPACT_ATOMS: atom_id res chain seq x y z
N MET A 1 -13.13 -14.35 -0.98
CA MET A 1 -13.35 -15.74 -1.45
C MET A 1 -14.28 -16.53 -0.52
N ALA A 2 -14.05 -16.55 0.80
CA ALA A 2 -14.92 -17.26 1.75
C ALA A 2 -16.41 -16.88 1.63
N SER A 3 -16.73 -15.59 1.57
CA SER A 3 -18.11 -15.10 1.45
C SER A 3 -18.78 -15.52 0.13
N TYR A 4 -18.02 -15.55 -0.98
CA TYR A 4 -18.50 -16.00 -2.28
C TYR A 4 -18.79 -17.51 -2.28
N LEU A 5 -17.85 -18.31 -1.76
CA LEU A 5 -18.02 -19.76 -1.59
C LEU A 5 -19.26 -20.06 -0.74
N GLY A 6 -19.44 -19.37 0.38
CA GLY A 6 -20.62 -19.52 1.24
C GLY A 6 -21.94 -19.19 0.55
N ALA A 7 -21.98 -18.10 -0.23
CA ALA A 7 -23.16 -17.73 -1.02
C ALA A 7 -23.49 -18.76 -2.12
N SER A 8 -22.47 -19.39 -2.71
CA SER A 8 -22.66 -20.39 -3.77
C SER A 8 -23.16 -21.75 -3.25
N VAL A 9 -22.89 -22.11 -1.99
CA VAL A 9 -23.29 -23.39 -1.39
C VAL A 9 -24.71 -23.33 -0.84
N ILE A 10 -25.12 -22.22 -0.21
CA ILE A 10 -26.47 -22.03 0.33
C ILE A 10 -27.22 -21.03 -0.56
N THR A 11 -27.86 -21.55 -1.60
CA THR A 11 -28.54 -20.73 -2.61
C THR A 11 -29.86 -20.14 -2.11
N ASP A 12 -30.53 -20.81 -1.17
CA ASP A 12 -31.79 -20.34 -0.56
C ASP A 12 -31.61 -19.12 0.36
N SER A 13 -30.42 -18.98 0.96
CA SER A 13 -30.07 -17.83 1.80
C SER A 13 -28.60 -17.42 1.60
N PRO A 14 -28.28 -16.80 0.45
CA PRO A 14 -26.89 -16.51 0.06
C PRO A 14 -26.17 -15.62 1.07
N VAL A 15 -26.90 -14.67 1.67
CA VAL A 15 -26.36 -13.78 2.70
C VAL A 15 -25.93 -14.57 3.93
N LEU A 16 -26.78 -15.50 4.40
CA LEU A 16 -26.52 -16.30 5.59
C LEU A 16 -25.35 -17.26 5.35
N GLY A 17 -25.32 -17.93 4.18
CA GLY A 17 -24.18 -18.75 3.77
C GLY A 17 -22.87 -17.98 3.68
N SER A 18 -22.90 -16.75 3.15
CA SER A 18 -21.72 -15.89 3.06
C SER A 18 -21.16 -15.51 4.44
N LEU A 19 -22.03 -15.18 5.40
CA LEU A 19 -21.65 -14.81 6.76
C LEU A 19 -21.05 -16.01 7.50
N VAL A 20 -21.72 -17.16 7.46
CA VAL A 20 -21.24 -18.38 8.13
C VAL A 20 -19.88 -18.81 7.59
N ALA A 21 -19.70 -18.84 6.26
CA ALA A 21 -18.42 -19.21 5.66
C ALA A 21 -17.30 -18.21 6.02
N THR A 22 -17.61 -16.91 6.06
CA THR A 22 -16.64 -15.88 6.45
C THR A 22 -16.22 -16.07 7.91
N ILE A 23 -17.18 -16.26 8.82
CA ILE A 23 -16.88 -16.51 10.23
C ILE A 23 -16.07 -17.80 10.37
N ALA A 24 -16.52 -18.92 9.79
CA ALA A 24 -15.84 -20.20 9.95
C ALA A 24 -14.38 -20.18 9.46
N VAL A 25 -14.09 -19.49 8.35
CA VAL A 25 -12.73 -19.42 7.78
C VAL A 25 -11.83 -18.44 8.54
N PHE A 26 -12.33 -17.26 8.93
CA PHE A 26 -11.51 -16.23 9.56
C PHE A 26 -11.45 -16.32 11.10
N LEU A 27 -12.47 -16.90 11.75
CA LEU A 27 -12.55 -17.01 13.19
C LEU A 27 -11.33 -17.71 13.81
N PRO A 28 -10.89 -18.91 13.37
CA PRO A 28 -9.72 -19.56 13.99
C PRO A 28 -8.44 -18.74 13.86
N GLY A 29 -8.21 -18.12 12.69
CA GLY A 29 -7.05 -17.24 12.48
C GLY A 29 -7.10 -15.99 13.36
N SER A 30 -8.28 -15.36 13.49
CA SER A 30 -8.45 -14.19 14.36
C SER A 30 -8.28 -14.53 15.84
N LEU A 31 -8.81 -15.66 16.31
CA LEU A 31 -8.64 -16.14 17.67
C LEU A 31 -7.17 -16.46 17.97
N LEU A 32 -6.45 -17.06 17.02
CA LEU A 32 -5.01 -17.30 17.14
C LEU A 32 -4.24 -15.98 17.27
N LEU A 33 -4.60 -14.95 16.50
CA LEU A 33 -3.99 -13.63 16.58
C LEU A 33 -4.24 -12.97 17.95
N PHE A 34 -5.46 -13.06 18.48
CA PHE A 34 -5.77 -12.57 19.83
C PHE A 34 -5.04 -13.35 20.93
N ALA A 35 -4.99 -14.68 20.82
CA ALA A 35 -4.28 -15.54 21.76
C ALA A 35 -2.77 -15.25 21.79
N PHE A 36 -2.20 -14.87 20.64
CA PHE A 36 -0.77 -14.56 20.52
C PHE A 36 -0.42 -13.11 20.87
N LEU A 37 -1.41 -12.24 21.07
CA LEU A 37 -1.21 -10.82 21.39
C LEU A 37 -0.32 -10.59 22.64
N PRO A 38 -0.44 -11.36 23.74
CA PRO A 38 0.46 -11.22 24.89
C PRO A 38 1.91 -11.59 24.56
N ALA A 39 2.12 -12.62 23.74
CA ALA A 39 3.45 -13.02 23.29
C ALA A 39 4.07 -11.94 22.39
N TRP A 40 3.26 -11.32 21.53
CA TRP A 40 3.68 -10.15 20.75
C TRP A 40 4.11 -9.00 21.67
N ASN A 41 3.31 -8.66 22.69
CA ASN A 41 3.65 -7.61 23.65
C ASN A 41 4.94 -7.92 24.43
N ALA A 42 5.17 -9.18 24.81
CA ALA A 42 6.41 -9.61 25.44
C ALA A 42 7.61 -9.45 24.50
N LEU A 43 7.47 -9.85 23.23
CA LEU A 43 8.51 -9.72 22.22
C LEU A 43 8.89 -8.25 21.99
N PHE A 44 7.88 -7.39 21.86
CA PHE A 44 8.04 -5.95 21.73
C PHE A 44 8.44 -5.27 23.04
N SER A 45 8.46 -5.92 24.20
CA SER A 45 9.01 -5.33 25.42
C SER A 45 10.55 -5.22 25.39
N HIS A 46 11.20 -6.02 24.54
CA HIS A 46 12.66 -6.02 24.38
C HIS A 46 13.13 -4.78 23.61
N GLN A 47 13.91 -3.95 24.29
CA GLN A 47 14.45 -2.70 23.73
C GLN A 47 15.33 -2.92 22.49
N THR A 48 16.07 -4.03 22.44
CA THR A 48 16.92 -4.40 21.30
C THR A 48 16.09 -4.68 20.04
N LEU A 49 14.97 -5.39 20.18
CA LEU A 49 14.09 -5.71 19.06
C LEU A 49 13.39 -4.45 18.53
N LYS A 50 12.91 -3.57 19.41
CA LYS A 50 12.38 -2.26 19.00
C LYS A 50 13.41 -1.46 18.21
N GLY A 51 14.66 -1.43 18.68
CA GLY A 51 15.77 -0.78 17.98
C GLY A 51 16.04 -1.39 16.61
N ALA A 52 16.04 -2.73 16.50
CA ALA A 52 16.23 -3.42 15.23
C ALA A 52 15.11 -3.09 14.24
N ILE A 53 13.84 -3.12 14.67
CA ILE A 53 12.69 -2.77 13.81
C ILE A 53 12.76 -1.31 13.36
N LEU A 54 13.14 -0.40 14.24
CA LEU A 54 13.34 1.01 13.89
C LEU A 54 14.47 1.16 12.86
N LEU A 55 15.57 0.43 13.01
CA LEU A 55 16.68 0.44 12.07
C LEU A 55 16.30 -0.14 10.71
N VAL A 56 15.49 -1.21 10.68
CA VAL A 56 14.91 -1.76 9.44
C VAL A 56 14.05 -0.69 8.76
N ASN A 57 13.15 -0.03 9.49
CA ASN A 57 12.33 1.04 8.93
C ASN A 57 13.18 2.21 8.42
N ALA A 58 14.20 2.62 9.17
CA ALA A 58 15.13 3.68 8.75
C ALA A 58 15.92 3.27 7.49
N SER A 59 16.32 2.01 7.40
CA SER A 59 17.02 1.45 6.23
C SER A 59 16.11 1.47 4.99
N VAL A 60 14.85 1.07 5.13
CA VAL A 60 13.87 1.11 4.02
C VAL A 60 13.64 2.55 3.56
N VAL A 61 13.44 3.49 4.49
CA VAL A 61 13.28 4.90 4.13
C VAL A 61 14.55 5.45 3.46
N GLY A 62 15.74 5.07 3.94
CA GLY A 62 17.01 5.43 3.30
C GLY A 62 17.15 4.85 1.88
N LEU A 63 16.72 3.60 1.66
CA LEU A 63 16.68 2.99 0.34
C LEU A 63 15.67 3.68 -0.58
N LEU A 64 14.49 4.05 -0.07
CA LEU A 64 13.50 4.83 -0.82
C LEU A 64 14.02 6.22 -1.19
N ALA A 65 14.71 6.89 -0.28
CA ALA A 65 15.36 8.18 -0.54
C ALA A 65 16.48 8.05 -1.58
N SER A 66 17.29 7.00 -1.49
CA SER A 66 18.32 6.67 -2.48
C SER A 66 17.70 6.41 -3.86
N ALA A 67 16.68 5.56 -3.92
CA ALA A 67 15.94 5.24 -5.14
C ALA A 67 15.29 6.49 -5.76
N PHE A 68 14.82 7.43 -4.93
CA PHE A 68 14.28 8.70 -5.38
C PHE A 68 15.35 9.54 -6.09
N ILE A 69 16.57 9.61 -5.56
CA ILE A 69 17.68 10.32 -6.20
C ILE A 69 18.13 9.59 -7.48
N GLN A 70 18.34 8.28 -7.38
CA GLN A 70 18.79 7.42 -8.47
C GLN A 70 18.06 6.07 -8.37
N PRO A 71 17.21 5.68 -9.34
CA PRO A 71 17.10 6.24 -10.68
C PRO A 71 15.99 7.28 -10.87
N VAL A 72 15.08 7.49 -9.91
CA VAL A 72 13.80 8.18 -10.22
C VAL A 72 14.02 9.60 -10.76
N LEU A 73 14.81 10.44 -10.09
CA LEU A 73 15.11 11.78 -10.61
C LEU A 73 15.93 11.71 -11.90
N THR A 74 16.94 10.84 -11.97
CA THR A 74 17.87 10.79 -13.10
C THR A 74 17.29 10.18 -14.37
N THR A 75 16.30 9.30 -14.29
CA THR A 75 15.62 8.73 -15.47
C THR A 75 14.38 9.51 -15.88
N SER A 76 13.76 10.25 -14.94
CA SER A 76 12.54 10.99 -15.23
C SER A 76 12.80 12.40 -15.77
N ILE A 77 13.92 13.03 -15.39
CA ILE A 77 14.24 14.41 -15.77
C ILE A 77 15.40 14.40 -16.77
N GLY A 78 15.08 14.57 -18.05
CA GLY A 78 16.07 14.76 -19.12
C GLY A 78 16.30 16.23 -19.47
N SER A 79 15.30 17.08 -19.23
CA SER A 79 15.31 18.50 -19.58
C SER A 79 14.74 19.39 -18.48
N VAL A 80 15.00 20.70 -18.58
CA VAL A 80 14.42 21.70 -17.65
C VAL A 80 12.88 21.72 -17.73
N PHE A 81 12.29 21.43 -18.89
CA PHE A 81 10.84 21.35 -19.06
C PHE A 81 10.23 20.19 -18.27
N ASP A 82 10.94 19.06 -18.14
CA ASP A 82 10.47 17.91 -17.35
C ASP A 82 10.39 18.23 -15.86
N VAL A 83 11.32 19.08 -15.37
CA VAL A 83 11.27 19.58 -13.98
C VAL A 83 10.01 20.40 -13.76
N VAL A 84 9.71 21.34 -14.67
CA VAL A 84 8.52 22.19 -14.57
C VAL A 84 7.23 21.35 -14.65
N ALA A 85 7.15 20.41 -15.61
CA ALA A 85 6.02 19.52 -15.76
C ALA A 85 5.80 18.65 -14.50
N THR A 86 6.88 18.11 -13.92
CA THR A 86 6.83 17.32 -12.68
C THR A 86 6.35 18.15 -11.49
N LEU A 87 6.82 19.40 -11.35
CA LEU A 87 6.37 20.31 -10.29
C LEU A 87 4.88 20.66 -10.42
N ILE A 88 4.41 20.92 -11.64
CA ILE A 88 2.99 21.19 -11.92
C ILE A 88 2.15 19.95 -11.62
N GLY A 89 2.57 18.77 -12.05
CA GLY A 89 1.88 17.52 -11.75
C GLY A 89 1.82 17.23 -10.25
N PHE A 90 2.91 17.47 -9.52
CA PHE A 90 2.96 17.35 -8.07
C PHE A 90 2.01 18.35 -7.38
N TYR A 91 1.94 19.58 -7.87
CA TYR A 91 1.00 20.59 -7.37
C TYR A 91 -0.46 20.17 -7.59
N LEU A 92 -0.80 19.70 -8.79
CA LEU A 92 -2.13 19.17 -9.12
C LEU A 92 -2.53 18.00 -8.22
N LEU A 93 -1.57 17.08 -7.96
CA LEU A 93 -1.80 15.94 -7.09
C LEU A 93 -2.02 16.36 -5.64
N LYS A 94 -1.15 17.22 -5.09
CA LYS A 94 -1.16 17.59 -3.66
C LYS A 94 -2.25 18.59 -3.29
N TYR A 95 -2.47 19.62 -4.12
CA TYR A 95 -3.39 20.71 -3.79
C TYR A 95 -4.75 20.58 -4.46
N ARG A 96 -4.84 19.84 -5.56
CA ARG A 96 -6.09 19.67 -6.30
C ARG A 96 -6.71 18.29 -6.18
N ASN A 97 -6.06 17.37 -5.44
CA ASN A 97 -6.49 15.99 -5.26
C ASN A 97 -6.89 15.33 -6.59
N CYS A 98 -6.22 15.71 -7.69
CA CYS A 98 -6.51 15.15 -8.99
C CYS A 98 -6.22 13.63 -8.96
N PRO A 99 -7.11 12.80 -9.50
CA PRO A 99 -6.89 11.36 -9.53
C PRO A 99 -5.65 11.04 -10.34
N VAL A 100 -4.85 10.08 -9.85
CA VAL A 100 -3.56 9.70 -10.45
C VAL A 100 -3.71 9.30 -11.92
N TRP A 101 -4.82 8.67 -12.30
CA TRP A 101 -5.07 8.25 -13.69
C TRP A 101 -5.13 9.42 -14.68
N LEU A 102 -5.64 10.58 -14.25
CA LEU A 102 -5.74 11.78 -15.09
C LEU A 102 -4.36 12.45 -15.27
N LEU A 103 -3.53 12.42 -14.24
CA LEU A 103 -2.12 12.82 -14.34
C LEU A 103 -1.33 11.92 -15.29
N ILE A 104 -1.57 10.61 -15.27
CA ILE A 104 -0.94 9.67 -16.22
C ILE A 104 -1.26 10.07 -17.66
N LEU A 105 -2.53 10.33 -17.98
CA LEU A 105 -2.93 10.76 -19.33
C LEU A 105 -2.25 12.08 -19.74
N LEU A 106 -2.17 13.04 -18.82
CA LEU A 106 -1.53 14.33 -19.06
C LEU A 106 -0.02 14.19 -19.35
N PHE A 107 0.69 13.40 -18.54
CA PHE A 107 2.13 13.17 -18.74
C PHE A 107 2.43 12.33 -19.98
N VAL A 108 1.58 11.36 -20.33
CA VAL A 108 1.68 10.62 -21.59
C VAL A 108 1.50 11.58 -22.78
N GLY A 109 0.52 12.48 -22.73
CA GLY A 109 0.34 13.50 -23.75
C GLY A 109 1.54 14.45 -23.87
N TYR A 110 2.08 14.91 -22.74
CA TYR A 110 3.29 15.75 -22.71
C TYR A 110 4.49 15.05 -23.36
N LYS A 111 4.74 13.78 -23.03
CA LYS A 111 5.84 12.96 -23.62
C LYS A 111 5.67 12.63 -25.10
N LEU A 112 4.46 12.73 -25.65
CA LEU A 112 4.20 12.50 -27.08
C LEU A 112 4.44 13.76 -27.93
N VAL A 113 4.37 14.94 -27.31
CA VAL A 113 4.50 16.23 -28.01
C VAL A 113 5.95 16.75 -28.00
N MET A 114 6.73 16.41 -26.97
CA MET A 114 8.18 16.71 -26.86
C MET A 114 9.03 15.48 -27.12
#